data_AF-A0AAV8YLT9-F1
#
_entry.id   AF-A0AAV8YLT9-F1
#
_cell.length_a   1.000
_cell.length_b   1.000
_cell.length_c   1.000
_cell.angle_alpha   90.00
_cell.angle_beta   90.00
_cell.angle_gamma   90.00
#
_symmetry.space_group_name_H-M   'P 1'
#
loop_
_entity.id
_entity.type
_entity.pdbx_description
1 polymer ?
#
loop_
_entity_poly.entity_id
_entity_poly.type
_entity_poly.pdbx_seq_one_letter_code
_entity_poly.pdbx_strand_id
1 'polypeptide(L)'
;MAKRGRKQVGRVVSAKRGVSTTAVICMSAGGSYVPPMLIFSRKRMKEELKDGALPGTVFVCNDSGWMKLEAFAEWFDHFLSHVKPTAEDPALIILEGHLSHIKNLNVIEKARNKFVTILCLPPSYNT
;
A
#
# COMPACT_ATOMS: atom_id res chain seq x y z
N MET A 1 23.18 -37.25 -11.65
CA MET A 1 22.39 -38.14 -10.76
C MET A 1 21.95 -37.34 -9.53
N ALA A 2 20.65 -37.08 -9.37
CA ALA A 2 20.08 -36.27 -8.29
C ALA A 2 19.72 -37.14 -7.07
N LYS A 3 20.08 -36.72 -5.86
CA LYS A 3 19.55 -37.30 -4.61
C LYS A 3 18.24 -36.60 -4.23
N ARG A 4 17.14 -37.25 -4.56
CA ARG A 4 15.75 -36.95 -4.15
C ARG A 4 15.60 -37.21 -2.64
N GLY A 5 15.01 -36.28 -1.86
CA GLY A 5 14.48 -36.63 -0.53
C GLY A 5 14.82 -35.75 0.69
N ARG A 6 14.90 -34.42 0.57
CA ARG A 6 14.76 -33.53 1.76
C ARG A 6 13.58 -32.59 1.59
N LYS A 7 12.39 -33.05 1.99
CA LYS A 7 11.27 -32.18 2.35
C LYS A 7 11.55 -31.64 3.75
N GLN A 8 12.39 -30.61 3.84
CA GLN A 8 12.30 -29.68 4.94
C GLN A 8 11.57 -28.45 4.39
N VAL A 9 10.25 -28.56 4.31
CA VAL A 9 9.41 -27.36 4.23
C VAL A 9 9.47 -26.78 5.63
N GLY A 10 10.51 -25.99 5.89
CA GLY A 10 10.54 -25.11 7.04
C GLY A 10 9.40 -24.12 6.85
N ARG A 11 8.20 -24.49 7.29
CA ARG A 11 7.10 -23.56 7.47
C ARG A 11 7.57 -22.65 8.60
N VAL A 12 8.26 -21.57 8.24
CA VAL A 12 8.51 -20.46 9.15
C VAL A 12 7.15 -19.83 9.41
N VAL A 13 6.38 -20.43 10.32
CA VAL A 13 5.24 -19.76 10.92
C VAL A 13 5.82 -18.94 12.05
N SER A 14 6.25 -17.74 11.71
CA SER A 14 6.37 -16.68 12.71
C SER A 14 5.42 -15.52 12.41
N ALA A 15 4.27 -15.82 11.79
CA ALA A 15 3.08 -15.01 11.98
C ALA A 15 2.38 -15.56 13.23
N LYS A 16 2.54 -14.90 14.38
CA LYS A 16 1.66 -15.12 15.52
C LYS A 16 0.22 -14.99 14.99
N ARG A 17 -0.63 -16.00 15.23
CA ARG A 17 -2.08 -15.88 15.01
C ARG A 17 -2.52 -14.54 15.62
N GLY A 18 -3.02 -13.61 14.78
CA GLY A 18 -3.55 -12.32 15.22
C GLY A 18 -2.75 -11.06 14.85
N VAL A 19 -1.61 -11.14 14.15
CA VAL A 19 -0.92 -9.93 13.64
C VAL A 19 -1.11 -9.84 12.13
N SER A 20 -1.99 -8.93 11.69
CA SER A 20 -2.17 -8.60 10.27
C SER A 20 -1.06 -7.65 9.79
N THR A 21 -0.66 -7.82 8.52
CA THR A 21 0.11 -6.83 7.76
C THR A 21 -0.75 -6.42 6.59
N THR A 22 -0.97 -5.12 6.42
CA THR A 22 -1.74 -4.59 5.28
C THR A 22 -0.79 -4.25 4.16
N ALA A 23 -1.03 -4.79 2.97
CA ALA A 23 -0.33 -4.39 1.76
C ALA A 23 -1.21 -3.41 0.97
N VAL A 24 -0.66 -2.26 0.62
CA VAL A 24 -1.28 -1.26 -0.24
C VAL A 24 -0.65 -1.40 -1.61
N ILE A 25 -1.46 -1.81 -2.59
CA ILE A 25 -1.03 -2.11 -3.95
C ILE A 25 -1.79 -1.19 -4.90
N CYS A 26 -1.08 -0.64 -5.88
CA CYS A 26 -1.66 0.21 -6.91
C CYS A 26 -1.08 -0.21 -8.27
N MET A 27 -1.97 -0.47 -9.22
CA MET A 27 -1.63 -0.91 -10.57
C MET A 27 -2.48 -0.20 -11.61
N SER A 28 -1.89 0.08 -12.77
CA SER A 28 -2.59 0.59 -13.93
C SER A 28 -3.20 -0.56 -14.74
N ALA A 29 -4.19 -0.23 -15.58
CA ALA A 29 -4.76 -1.21 -16.53
C ALA A 29 -3.72 -1.77 -17.52
N GLY A 30 -2.63 -1.03 -17.76
CA GLY A 30 -1.51 -1.48 -18.60
C GLY A 30 -0.52 -2.42 -17.90
N GLY A 31 -0.75 -2.75 -16.62
CA GLY A 31 0.10 -3.68 -15.87
C GLY A 31 1.31 -3.04 -15.17
N SER A 32 1.51 -1.74 -15.30
CA SER A 32 2.49 -1.01 -14.48
C SER A 32 1.99 -0.89 -13.04
N TYR A 33 2.88 -0.99 -12.06
CA TYR A 33 2.53 -0.88 -10.65
C TYR A 33 3.45 0.08 -9.90
N VAL A 34 2.90 0.70 -8.88
CA VAL A 34 3.69 1.45 -7.88
C VAL A 34 4.23 0.43 -6.87
N PRO A 35 5.53 0.48 -6.49
CA PRO A 35 6.06 -0.39 -5.45
C PRO A 35 5.16 -0.36 -4.20
N PRO A 36 4.90 -1.52 -3.57
CA PRO A 36 3.87 -1.60 -2.54
C PRO A 36 4.25 -0.79 -1.29
N MET A 37 3.24 -0.42 -0.50
CA MET A 37 3.45 -0.04 0.90
C MET A 37 3.00 -1.17 1.81
N LEU A 38 3.80 -1.49 2.83
CA LEU A 38 3.46 -2.46 3.87
C LEU A 38 3.22 -1.75 5.20
N ILE A 39 2.05 -2.00 5.81
CA ILE A 39 1.66 -1.47 7.11
C ILE A 39 1.66 -2.60 8.13
N PHE A 40 2.57 -2.55 9.08
CA PHE A 40 2.65 -3.53 10.17
C PHE A 40 1.90 -3.04 11.42
N SER A 41 1.10 -3.92 12.04
CA SER A 41 0.48 -3.67 13.35
C SER A 41 1.53 -3.70 14.48
N ARG A 42 2.28 -2.59 14.62
CA ARG A 42 3.37 -2.41 15.59
C ARG A 42 3.58 -0.93 15.91
N LYS A 43 4.13 -0.66 17.10
CA LYS A 43 4.52 0.71 17.53
C LYS A 43 5.83 1.20 16.92
N ARG A 44 6.73 0.29 16.56
CA ARG A 44 8.09 0.63 16.11
C ARG A 44 8.48 -0.22 14.91
N MET A 45 9.07 0.42 13.91
CA MET A 45 9.72 -0.26 12.80
C MET A 45 10.97 -0.98 13.29
N LYS A 46 11.23 -2.16 12.75
CA LYS A 46 12.52 -2.83 12.86
C LYS A 46 13.04 -3.16 11.47
N GLU A 47 14.35 -3.16 11.28
CA GLU A 47 14.94 -3.39 9.95
C GLU A 47 14.64 -4.78 9.40
N GLU A 48 14.50 -5.80 10.27
CA GLU A 48 14.20 -7.17 9.83
C GLU A 48 12.80 -7.30 9.21
N LEU A 49 11.92 -6.30 9.40
CA LEU A 49 10.61 -6.27 8.73
C LEU A 49 10.71 -5.94 7.23
N LYS A 50 11.87 -5.43 6.79
CA LYS A 50 12.13 -5.05 5.39
C LYS A 50 12.87 -6.14 4.62
N ASP A 51 13.28 -7.21 5.30
CA ASP A 51 14.07 -8.29 4.72
C ASP A 51 13.33 -8.95 3.56
N GLY A 52 14.01 -9.03 2.41
CA GLY A 52 13.48 -9.65 1.20
C GLY A 52 12.37 -8.86 0.48
N ALA A 53 12.11 -7.62 0.90
CA ALA A 53 11.13 -6.78 0.23
C ALA A 53 11.60 -6.32 -1.15
N LEU A 54 10.63 -6.05 -2.03
CA LEU A 54 10.91 -5.54 -3.36
C LEU A 54 11.53 -4.12 -3.27
N PRO A 55 12.49 -3.79 -4.15
CA PRO A 55 13.03 -2.44 -4.23
C PRO A 55 11.93 -1.38 -4.37
N GLY A 56 12.06 -0.28 -3.61
CA GLY A 56 11.08 0.81 -3.58
C GLY A 56 9.86 0.56 -2.68
N THR A 57 9.75 -0.60 -2.03
CA THR A 57 8.70 -0.84 -1.02
C THR A 57 8.80 0.18 0.11
N VAL A 58 7.68 0.79 0.49
CA VAL A 58 7.60 1.69 1.64
C VAL A 58 7.03 0.92 2.84
N PHE A 59 7.49 1.25 4.05
CA PHE A 59 7.10 0.52 5.25
C PHE A 59 6.62 1.49 6.32
N VAL A 60 5.43 1.22 6.84
CA VAL A 60 4.80 1.99 7.91
C VAL A 60 4.48 1.06 9.07
N CYS A 61 4.59 1.58 10.29
CA CYS A 61 4.15 0.89 11.51
C CYS A 61 3.09 1.75 12.20
N ASN A 62 1.97 1.13 12.56
CA ASN A 62 1.01 1.75 13.46
C ASN A 62 0.33 0.68 14.33
N ASP A 63 -0.34 1.09 15.42
CA ASP A 63 -0.92 0.14 16.37
C ASP A 63 -1.95 -0.81 15.76
N SER A 64 -2.71 -0.38 14.73
CA SER A 64 -3.82 -1.16 14.18
C SER A 64 -3.40 -2.04 13.01
N GLY A 65 -2.29 -1.72 12.33
CA GLY A 65 -1.87 -2.35 11.08
C GLY A 65 -2.74 -2.00 9.87
N TRP A 66 -3.72 -1.10 10.04
CA TRP A 66 -4.63 -0.65 8.99
C TRP A 66 -4.21 0.70 8.42
N MET A 67 -4.77 1.06 7.26
CA MET A 67 -4.58 2.38 6.67
C MET A 67 -5.12 3.48 7.60
N LYS A 68 -4.30 4.49 7.86
CA LYS A 68 -4.65 5.72 8.60
C LYS A 68 -4.41 6.93 7.70
N LEU A 69 -4.91 8.11 8.11
CA LEU A 69 -4.83 9.34 7.33
C LEU A 69 -3.38 9.73 7.00
N GLU A 70 -2.46 9.57 7.94
CA GLU A 70 -1.04 9.91 7.80
C GLU A 70 -0.34 8.92 6.87
N ALA A 71 -0.58 7.62 7.06
CA ALA A 71 -0.05 6.58 6.19
C ALA A 71 -0.56 6.72 4.75
N PHE A 72 -1.82 7.14 4.57
CA PHE A 72 -2.38 7.42 3.26
C PHE A 72 -1.72 8.63 2.59
N ALA A 73 -1.41 9.69 3.35
CA ALA A 73 -0.68 10.84 2.83
C ALA A 73 0.75 10.47 2.39
N GLU A 74 1.46 9.67 3.20
CA GLU A 74 2.77 9.13 2.85
C GLU A 74 2.71 8.24 1.61
N TRP A 75 1.69 7.38 1.52
CA TRP A 75 1.45 6.55 0.34
C TRP A 75 1.15 7.40 -0.89
N PHE A 76 0.42 8.50 -0.75
CA PHE A 76 0.10 9.39 -1.86
C PHE A 76 1.35 10.13 -2.38
N ASP A 77 2.25 10.54 -1.50
CA ASP A 77 3.56 11.09 -1.92
C ASP A 77 4.42 10.05 -2.62
N HIS A 78 4.40 8.81 -2.14
CA HIS A 78 5.03 7.69 -2.81
C HIS A 78 4.44 7.45 -4.21
N PHE A 79 3.11 7.46 -4.34
CA PHE A 79 2.41 7.38 -5.62
C PHE A 79 2.87 8.48 -6.59
N LEU A 80 2.89 9.74 -6.16
CA LEU A 80 3.28 10.87 -7.00
C LEU A 80 4.74 10.78 -7.47
N SER A 81 5.64 10.29 -6.62
CA SER A 81 7.06 10.13 -6.99
C SER A 81 7.29 9.05 -8.05
N HIS A 82 6.39 8.06 -8.15
CA HIS A 82 6.48 6.98 -9.13
C HIS A 82 5.70 7.28 -10.40
N VAL A 83 4.46 7.76 -10.28
CA VAL A 83 3.56 7.98 -11.43
C VAL A 83 3.89 9.28 -12.15
N LYS A 84 4.33 10.32 -11.43
CA LYS A 84 4.73 11.63 -11.99
C LYS A 84 3.71 12.24 -12.99
N PRO A 85 2.42 12.33 -12.61
CA PRO A 85 1.37 12.89 -13.46
C PRO A 85 1.66 14.34 -13.87
N THR A 86 1.25 14.70 -15.10
CA THR A 86 1.34 16.06 -15.65
C THR A 86 -0.01 16.53 -16.17
N ALA A 87 -0.08 17.76 -16.69
CA ALA A 87 -1.31 18.28 -17.30
C ALA A 87 -1.67 17.51 -18.59
N GLU A 88 -0.67 17.05 -19.33
CA GLU A 88 -0.81 16.30 -20.58
C GLU A 88 -1.04 14.80 -20.34
N ASP A 89 -0.54 14.27 -19.22
CA ASP A 89 -0.71 12.88 -18.80
C ASP A 89 -1.19 12.81 -17.32
N PRO A 90 -2.47 13.11 -17.07
CA PRO A 90 -3.04 13.12 -15.73
C PRO A 90 -3.29 11.68 -15.22
N ALA A 91 -3.32 11.51 -13.90
CA ALA A 91 -3.60 10.21 -13.28
C ALA A 91 -5.01 10.14 -12.68
N LEU A 92 -5.64 8.97 -12.80
CA LEU A 92 -6.88 8.61 -12.10
C LEU A 92 -6.58 7.54 -11.06
N ILE A 93 -6.92 7.81 -9.80
CA ILE A 93 -6.92 6.82 -8.72
C ILE A 93 -8.36 6.41 -8.42
N ILE A 94 -8.62 5.10 -8.42
CA ILE A 94 -9.90 4.54 -8.01
C ILE A 94 -9.71 3.86 -6.65
N LEU A 95 -10.46 4.31 -5.64
CA LEU A 95 -10.38 3.80 -4.28
C LEU A 95 -11.73 3.23 -3.84
N GLU A 96 -11.68 2.20 -2.99
CA GLU A 96 -12.84 1.81 -2.20
C GLU A 96 -13.18 2.95 -1.22
N GLY A 97 -14.46 3.30 -1.09
CA GLY A 97 -14.98 4.45 -0.35
C GLY A 97 -14.82 4.40 1.18
N HIS A 98 -13.76 3.80 1.70
CA HIS A 98 -13.43 3.80 3.11
C HIS A 98 -13.07 5.23 3.58
N LEU A 99 -13.67 5.65 4.69
CA LEU A 99 -13.65 7.04 5.21
C LEU A 99 -12.23 7.62 5.45
N SER A 100 -11.22 6.77 5.59
CA SER A 100 -9.82 7.18 5.74
C SER A 100 -9.23 7.85 4.49
N HIS A 101 -9.77 7.59 3.30
CA HIS A 101 -9.24 8.17 2.05
C HIS A 101 -9.75 9.59 1.78
N ILE A 102 -10.95 9.92 2.28
CA ILE A 102 -11.70 11.12 1.87
C ILE A 102 -11.50 12.28 2.85
N LYS A 103 -11.11 12.02 4.10
CA LYS A 103 -11.02 13.04 5.16
C LYS A 103 -9.69 13.80 5.24
N ASN A 104 -8.80 13.64 4.25
CA ASN A 104 -7.50 14.31 4.25
C ASN A 104 -7.47 15.47 3.23
N LEU A 105 -7.76 16.69 3.70
CA LEU A 105 -7.78 17.90 2.85
C LEU A 105 -6.44 18.12 2.12
N ASN A 106 -5.31 17.89 2.81
CA ASN A 106 -3.99 18.06 2.22
C ASN A 106 -3.77 17.12 1.02
N VAL A 107 -4.25 15.88 1.10
CA VAL A 107 -4.17 14.94 -0.05
C VAL A 107 -5.06 15.41 -1.21
N ILE A 108 -6.26 15.92 -0.92
CA ILE A 108 -7.18 16.41 -1.96
C ILE A 108 -6.58 17.63 -2.68
N GLU A 109 -6.04 18.59 -1.94
CA GLU A 109 -5.38 19.76 -2.52
C GLU A 109 -4.14 19.36 -3.32
N LYS A 110 -3.32 18.47 -2.78
CA LYS A 110 -2.13 17.96 -3.48
C LYS A 110 -2.51 17.21 -4.76
N ALA A 111 -3.56 16.40 -4.74
CA ALA A 111 -4.07 15.69 -5.91
C ALA A 111 -4.48 16.67 -7.01
N ARG A 112 -5.25 17.71 -6.65
CA ARG A 112 -5.64 18.77 -7.59
C ARG A 112 -4.43 19.49 -8.19
N ASN A 113 -3.45 19.84 -7.36
CA ASN A 113 -2.23 20.55 -7.79
C ASN A 113 -1.28 19.68 -8.61
N LYS A 114 -1.44 18.35 -8.57
CA LYS A 114 -0.58 17.38 -9.26
C LYS A 114 -1.33 16.58 -10.32
N PHE A 115 -2.43 17.11 -10.84
CA PHE A 115 -3.17 16.50 -11.96
C PHE A 115 -3.63 15.06 -11.67
N VAL A 116 -4.00 14.80 -10.41
CA VAL A 116 -4.56 13.52 -9.98
C VAL A 116 -6.04 13.68 -9.67
N THR A 117 -6.86 12.89 -10.33
CA THR A 117 -8.28 12.73 -9.97
C THR A 117 -8.44 11.52 -9.06
N ILE A 118 -9.16 11.68 -7.95
CA ILE A 118 -9.48 10.60 -7.02
C ILE A 118 -10.97 10.28 -7.15
N LEU A 119 -11.29 9.06 -7.61
CA LEU A 119 -12.64 8.53 -7.67
C LEU A 119 -12.83 7.54 -6.52
N CYS A 120 -13.79 7.83 -5.64
CA CYS A 120 -14.19 6.90 -4.57
C CYS A 120 -15.42 6.13 -5.02
N LEU A 121 -15.34 4.81 -5.00
CA LEU A 121 -16.50 3.96 -5.28
C LEU A 121 -17.50 4.06 -4.12
N PRO A 122 -18.81 4.01 -4.41
CA PRO A 122 -19.82 3.98 -3.36
C PRO A 122 -19.59 2.75 -2.47
N PRO A 123 -19.95 2.83 -1.17
CA PRO A 123 -19.92 1.65 -0.31
C PRO A 123 -20.78 0.56 -0.93
N SER A 124 -20.25 -0.66 -1.03
CA SER A 124 -21.07 -1.81 -1.42
C SER A 124 -22.00 -2.16 -0.26
N TYR A 125 -23.20 -1.58 -0.23
CA TYR A 125 -24.30 -2.11 0.57
C TYR A 125 -24.82 -3.34 -0.17
N ASN A 126 -24.33 -4.54 0.17
CA ASN A 126 -25.11 -5.74 -0.12
C ASN A 126 -26.30 -5.74 0.85
N THR A 127 -27.49 -5.42 0.33
CA THR A 127 -28.79 -5.84 0.89
C THR A 127 -28.95 -7.35 0.78
#